data_AF-A0A434A9I6-F1
#
_entry.id   AF-A0A434A9I6-F1
#
_cell.length_a   1.000
_cell.length_b   1.000
_cell.length_c   1.000
_cell.angle_alpha   90.00
_cell.angle_beta   90.00
_cell.angle_gamma   90.00
#
_symmetry.space_group_name_H-M   'P 1'
#
loop_
_entity.id
_entity.type
_entity.pdbx_description
1 polymer ?
#
loop_
_entity_poly.entity_id
_entity_poly.type
_entity_poly.pdbx_seq_one_letter_code
_entity_poly.pdbx_strand_id
1 'polypeptide(L)'
;MSEQSLLEISNSFGKKIITSLILALEFSALLLLLGNGGNIPWLPPVLVFSMIGISLVSALLLPLLWHFSERKKTYSSIKIYGFMYAAIRYCIAFSIIAFGWKKFYGLQFIVPAEISNRPMNQQSGEWLTWFYFGYSHAYGILIASIQILGGCLLLFKRTVLPGAVILFSVLFNLTLINVFYQMNAGALLESLLLTIGVLYLILLDYKKIIIFFLKTNSELPSVNLKSVVVKNIIRFSVMVLSLLYTIYLKSLIK
;
A
#
# COMPACT_ATOMS: atom_id res chain seq x y z
N MET A 1 14.95 -5.65 12.30
CA MET A 1 15.58 -6.65 11.40
C MET A 1 16.89 -7.06 12.06
N SER A 2 17.17 -8.36 12.26
CA SER A 2 18.43 -8.79 12.88
C SER A 2 19.58 -8.63 11.89
N GLU A 3 20.82 -8.40 12.37
CA GLU A 3 22.00 -8.28 11.49
C GLU A 3 22.19 -9.50 10.57
N GLN A 4 21.84 -10.71 11.04
CA GLN A 4 21.86 -11.93 10.23
C GLN A 4 20.91 -11.88 9.03
N SER A 5 19.69 -11.34 9.20
CA SER A 5 18.76 -11.19 8.07
C SER A 5 19.24 -10.14 7.07
N LEU A 6 19.90 -9.08 7.53
CA LEU A 6 20.53 -8.08 6.67
C LEU A 6 21.72 -8.66 5.87
N LEU A 7 22.50 -9.56 6.48
CA LEU A 7 23.61 -10.27 5.82
C LEU A 7 23.14 -11.26 4.75
N GLU A 8 22.08 -12.03 5.02
CA GLU A 8 21.43 -12.89 4.01
C GLU A 8 20.79 -12.09 2.86
N ILE A 9 20.37 -10.84 3.13
CA ILE A 9 19.77 -9.97 2.12
C ILE A 9 20.85 -9.30 1.25
N SER A 10 21.92 -8.83 1.87
CA SER A 10 23.10 -8.23 1.22
C SER A 10 23.69 -9.11 0.11
N ASN A 11 23.77 -10.42 0.34
CA ASN A 11 24.52 -11.33 -0.53
C ASN A 11 23.76 -11.78 -1.79
N SER A 12 22.46 -11.51 -1.91
CA SER A 12 21.65 -11.97 -3.05
C SER A 12 21.51 -10.90 -4.12
N PHE A 13 22.05 -11.15 -5.31
CA PHE A 13 21.94 -10.24 -6.46
C PHE A 13 20.48 -9.91 -6.83
N GLY A 14 19.59 -10.90 -6.77
CA GLY A 14 18.15 -10.69 -7.04
C GLY A 14 17.49 -9.72 -6.06
N LYS A 15 17.86 -9.76 -4.77
CA LYS A 15 17.34 -8.81 -3.78
C LYS A 15 17.83 -7.39 -4.03
N LYS A 16 19.07 -7.21 -4.52
CA LYS A 16 19.57 -5.90 -4.94
C LYS A 16 18.74 -5.32 -6.08
N ILE A 17 18.47 -6.13 -7.11
CA ILE A 17 17.62 -5.73 -8.25
C ILE A 17 16.24 -5.30 -7.75
N ILE A 18 15.57 -6.14 -6.96
CA ILE A 18 14.22 -5.83 -6.45
C ILE A 18 14.22 -4.54 -5.63
N THR A 19 15.21 -4.37 -4.75
CA THR A 19 15.27 -3.17 -3.89
C THR A 19 15.53 -1.90 -4.69
N SER A 20 16.42 -1.95 -5.69
CA SER A 20 16.65 -0.84 -6.61
C SER A 20 15.43 -0.50 -7.45
N LEU A 21 14.71 -1.52 -7.92
CA LEU A 21 13.48 -1.34 -8.69
C LEU A 21 12.38 -0.70 -7.85
N ILE A 22 12.12 -1.21 -6.64
CA ILE A 22 11.12 -0.65 -5.73
C ILE A 22 11.46 0.80 -5.39
N LEU A 23 12.72 1.11 -5.08
CA LEU A 23 13.14 2.49 -4.82
C LEU A 23 12.85 3.42 -6.00
N ALA A 24 13.19 2.99 -7.22
CA ALA A 24 12.95 3.80 -8.41
C ALA A 24 11.45 4.02 -8.67
N LEU A 25 10.62 2.98 -8.46
CA LEU A 25 9.17 3.07 -8.59
C LEU A 25 8.56 4.02 -7.56
N GLU A 26 8.90 3.89 -6.28
CA GLU A 26 8.40 4.77 -5.22
C GLU A 26 8.86 6.22 -5.38
N PHE A 27 10.10 6.42 -5.84
CA PHE A 27 10.60 7.76 -6.14
C PHE A 27 9.89 8.36 -7.35
N SER A 28 9.59 7.55 -8.38
CA SER A 28 8.82 8.00 -9.54
C SER A 28 7.38 8.37 -9.15
N ALA A 29 6.72 7.58 -8.29
CA ALA A 29 5.41 7.92 -7.72
C ALA A 29 5.46 9.25 -6.96
N LEU A 30 6.46 9.43 -6.11
CA LEU A 30 6.66 10.70 -5.40
C LEU A 30 6.80 11.90 -6.36
N LEU A 31 7.57 11.75 -7.44
CA LEU A 31 7.73 12.81 -8.44
C LEU A 31 6.42 13.11 -9.19
N LEU A 32 5.65 12.08 -9.54
CA LEU A 32 4.34 12.24 -10.17
C LEU A 32 3.36 12.95 -9.23
N LEU A 33 3.31 12.58 -7.96
CA LEU A 33 2.51 13.24 -6.93
C LEU A 33 2.84 14.74 -6.82
N LEU A 34 4.13 15.09 -6.81
CA LEU A 34 4.59 16.47 -6.73
C LEU A 34 4.28 17.25 -8.01
N GLY A 35 4.51 16.64 -9.18
CA GLY A 35 4.21 17.23 -10.48
C GLY A 35 2.72 17.46 -10.72
N ASN A 36 1.86 16.61 -10.15
CA ASN A 36 0.40 16.76 -10.20
C ASN A 36 -0.14 17.79 -9.17
N GLY A 37 0.73 18.52 -8.47
CA GLY A 37 0.35 19.55 -7.50
C GLY A 37 -0.26 20.84 -8.10
N GLY A 38 -0.39 20.91 -9.43
CA GLY A 38 -0.92 22.06 -10.16
C GLY A 38 0.17 23.05 -10.54
N ASN A 39 0.53 23.10 -11.83
CA ASN A 39 1.42 24.06 -12.50
C ASN A 39 2.44 24.77 -11.59
N ILE A 40 3.22 24.00 -10.84
CA ILE A 40 4.24 24.53 -9.96
C ILE A 40 5.33 25.14 -10.86
N PRO A 41 5.56 26.48 -10.84
CA PRO A 41 6.40 27.13 -11.85
C PRO A 41 7.84 26.61 -11.90
N TRP A 42 8.36 26.18 -10.74
CA TRP A 42 9.72 25.64 -10.58
C TRP A 42 9.82 24.13 -10.78
N LEU A 43 8.71 23.42 -10.98
CA LEU A 43 8.67 21.99 -11.24
C LEU A 43 7.86 21.68 -12.51
N PRO A 44 8.35 22.12 -13.69
CA PRO A 44 7.64 21.92 -14.94
C PRO A 44 7.57 20.43 -15.32
N PRO A 45 6.57 20.00 -16.11
CA PRO A 45 6.40 18.60 -16.50
C PRO A 45 7.65 17.96 -17.12
N VAL A 46 8.38 18.72 -17.95
CA VAL A 46 9.64 18.25 -18.58
C VAL A 46 10.66 17.83 -17.53
N LEU A 47 10.80 18.58 -16.45
CA LEU A 47 11.71 18.26 -15.35
C LEU A 47 11.23 17.00 -14.60
N VAL A 48 9.95 16.92 -14.28
CA VAL A 48 9.34 15.75 -13.61
C VAL A 48 9.59 14.47 -14.41
N PHE A 49 9.24 14.45 -15.70
CA PHE A 49 9.41 13.28 -16.54
C PHE A 49 10.88 12.93 -16.78
N SER A 50 11.77 13.93 -16.85
CA SER A 50 13.21 13.71 -16.94
C SER A 50 13.77 13.06 -15.67
N MET A 51 13.35 13.51 -14.48
CA MET A 51 13.74 12.91 -13.21
C MET A 51 13.20 11.48 -13.04
N ILE A 52 11.98 11.21 -13.51
CA ILE A 52 11.42 9.85 -13.57
C ILE A 52 12.27 8.96 -14.48
N GLY A 53 12.60 9.43 -15.69
CA GLY A 53 13.47 8.70 -16.61
C GLY A 53 14.82 8.34 -15.99
N ILE A 54 15.47 9.30 -15.32
CA ILE A 54 16.72 9.07 -14.58
C ILE A 54 16.53 8.04 -13.46
N SER A 55 15.42 8.14 -12.70
CA SER A 55 15.11 7.19 -11.63
C SER A 55 14.96 5.76 -12.16
N LEU A 56 14.22 5.56 -13.25
CA LEU A 56 14.02 4.26 -13.88
C LEU A 56 15.33 3.69 -14.45
N VAL A 57 16.17 4.51 -15.07
CA VAL A 57 17.51 4.09 -15.52
C VAL A 57 18.39 3.69 -14.33
N SER A 58 18.31 4.42 -13.22
CA SER A 58 19.06 4.09 -12.00
C SER A 58 18.67 2.71 -11.44
N ALA A 59 17.43 2.25 -11.63
CA ALA A 59 16.98 0.92 -11.23
C ALA A 59 17.80 -0.21 -11.89
N LEU A 60 18.26 0.01 -13.12
CA LEU A 60 19.08 -0.95 -13.89
C LEU A 60 20.55 -0.86 -13.51
N LEU A 61 21.07 0.36 -13.30
CA LEU A 61 22.50 0.60 -13.06
C LEU A 61 22.92 0.35 -11.61
N LEU A 62 22.14 0.81 -10.63
CA LEU A 62 22.45 0.69 -9.19
C LEU A 62 22.73 -0.76 -8.73
N PRO A 63 21.92 -1.79 -9.07
CA PRO A 63 22.20 -3.15 -8.61
C PRO A 63 23.49 -3.70 -9.22
N LEU A 64 23.84 -3.33 -10.46
CA LEU A 64 25.10 -3.72 -11.10
C LEU A 64 26.29 -3.05 -10.41
N LEU A 65 26.26 -1.73 -10.25
CA LEU A 65 27.31 -0.96 -9.60
C LEU A 65 27.53 -1.43 -8.16
N TRP A 66 26.45 -1.67 -7.42
CA TRP A 66 26.50 -2.23 -6.08
C TRP A 66 27.13 -3.62 -6.08
N HIS A 67 26.72 -4.51 -6.98
CA HIS A 67 27.30 -5.86 -7.06
C HIS A 67 28.80 -5.86 -7.37
N PHE A 68 29.25 -5.03 -8.31
CA PHE A 68 30.68 -4.89 -8.61
C PHE A 68 31.47 -4.26 -7.46
N SER A 69 30.91 -3.24 -6.80
CA SER A 69 31.55 -2.57 -5.66
C SER A 69 31.71 -3.49 -4.46
N GLU A 70 30.72 -4.35 -4.20
CA GLU A 70 30.81 -5.38 -3.16
C GLU A 70 31.95 -6.36 -3.43
N ARG A 71 32.11 -6.83 -4.68
CA ARG A 71 33.24 -7.71 -5.07
C ARG A 71 34.60 -7.05 -4.87
N LYS A 72 34.68 -5.74 -5.09
CA LYS A 72 35.90 -4.95 -4.86
C LYS A 72 36.11 -4.58 -3.38
N LYS A 73 35.21 -4.96 -2.48
CA LYS A 73 35.20 -4.62 -1.04
C LYS A 73 35.32 -3.12 -0.75
N THR A 74 34.92 -2.27 -1.70
CA THR A 74 35.04 -0.80 -1.56
C THR A 74 33.98 -0.21 -0.63
N TYR A 75 32.80 -0.83 -0.57
CA TYR A 75 31.68 -0.36 0.23
C TYR A 75 31.01 -1.48 1.00
N SER A 76 30.38 -1.11 2.12
CA SER A 76 29.62 -2.02 2.96
C SER A 76 28.19 -2.13 2.44
N SER A 77 27.84 -3.28 1.85
CA SER A 77 26.50 -3.55 1.29
C SER A 77 25.37 -3.37 2.29
N ILE A 78 25.61 -3.63 3.58
CA ILE A 78 24.59 -3.44 4.62
C ILE A 78 24.21 -1.97 4.79
N LYS A 79 25.17 -1.04 4.61
CA LYS A 79 24.90 0.41 4.67
C LYS A 79 24.09 0.86 3.46
N ILE A 80 24.45 0.39 2.26
CA ILE A 80 23.73 0.70 1.01
C ILE A 80 22.29 0.20 1.13
N TYR A 81 22.10 -1.06 1.50
CA TYR A 81 20.77 -1.62 1.68
C TYR A 81 19.94 -0.87 2.73
N GLY A 82 20.57 -0.54 3.87
CA GLY A 82 19.92 0.25 4.92
C GLY A 82 19.48 1.64 4.45
N PHE A 83 20.29 2.30 3.62
CA PHE A 83 19.95 3.57 3.00
C PHE A 83 18.79 3.43 2.01
N MET A 84 18.84 2.47 1.09
CA MET A 84 17.78 2.26 0.10
C MET A 84 16.44 1.92 0.78
N TYR A 85 16.48 1.05 1.78
CA TYR A 85 15.31 0.72 2.59
C TYR A 85 14.74 1.95 3.32
N ALA A 86 15.60 2.82 3.86
CA ALA A 86 15.14 4.08 4.45
C ALA A 86 14.52 5.00 3.39
N ALA A 87 15.15 5.16 2.22
CA ALA A 87 14.64 5.98 1.14
C ALA A 87 13.25 5.52 0.64
N ILE A 88 13.06 4.21 0.43
CA ILE A 88 11.76 3.61 0.08
C ILE A 88 10.70 4.00 1.11
N ARG A 89 10.98 3.76 2.40
CA ARG A 89 10.03 4.08 3.49
C ARG A 89 9.67 5.56 3.50
N TYR A 90 10.64 6.44 3.32
CA TYR A 90 10.42 7.88 3.36
C TYR A 90 9.64 8.38 2.15
N CYS A 91 9.85 7.80 0.96
CA CYS A 91 9.06 8.12 -0.23
C CYS A 91 7.59 7.73 -0.02
N ILE A 92 7.34 6.48 0.40
CA ILE A 92 5.98 5.99 0.68
C ILE A 92 5.32 6.83 1.76
N ALA A 93 6.03 7.08 2.87
CA ALA A 93 5.51 7.86 3.99
C ALA A 93 5.12 9.27 3.57
N PHE A 94 6.00 9.97 2.84
CA PHE A 94 5.69 11.31 2.33
C PHE A 94 4.45 11.27 1.45
N SER A 95 4.41 10.38 0.46
CA SER A 95 3.32 10.32 -0.51
C SER A 95 1.98 10.06 0.17
N ILE A 96 1.90 9.07 1.08
CA ILE A 96 0.64 8.72 1.73
C ILE A 96 0.19 9.76 2.75
N ILE A 97 1.13 10.41 3.46
CA ILE A 97 0.83 11.53 4.36
C ILE A 97 0.29 12.71 3.55
N ALA A 98 0.91 13.04 2.42
CA ALA A 98 0.45 14.10 1.53
C ALA A 98 -0.97 13.80 0.98
N PHE A 99 -1.26 12.57 0.57
CA PHE A 99 -2.62 12.17 0.19
C PHE A 99 -3.62 12.28 1.34
N GLY A 100 -3.22 11.91 2.56
CA GLY A 100 -4.02 12.10 3.76
C GLY A 100 -4.33 13.57 4.02
N TRP A 101 -3.33 14.45 3.96
CA TRP A 101 -3.54 15.90 4.10
C TRP A 101 -4.43 16.48 3.01
N LYS A 102 -4.28 16.04 1.75
CA LYS A 102 -5.19 16.46 0.66
C LYS A 102 -6.65 16.13 1.00
N LYS A 103 -6.93 14.95 1.56
CA LYS A 103 -8.30 14.60 2.02
C LYS A 103 -8.73 15.43 3.22
N PHE A 104 -7.85 15.62 4.19
CA PHE A 104 -8.13 16.38 5.40
C PHE A 104 -8.52 17.84 5.09
N TYR A 105 -7.82 18.48 4.15
CA TYR A 105 -8.11 19.86 3.71
C TYR A 105 -9.21 19.95 2.64
N GLY A 106 -9.92 18.85 2.34
CA GLY A 106 -11.00 18.86 1.34
C GLY A 106 -10.53 19.09 -0.10
N LEU A 107 -9.25 18.83 -0.41
CA LEU A 107 -8.69 18.93 -1.76
C LEU A 107 -8.96 17.68 -2.62
N GLN A 108 -9.73 16.72 -2.10
CA GLN A 108 -10.17 15.52 -2.81
C GLN A 108 -11.68 15.35 -2.70
N PHE A 109 -12.26 14.57 -3.63
CA PHE A 109 -13.70 14.27 -3.70
C PHE A 109 -14.57 15.49 -4.04
N ILE A 110 -13.99 16.49 -4.70
CA ILE A 110 -14.72 17.63 -5.26
C ILE A 110 -15.31 17.21 -6.60
N VAL A 111 -16.63 17.31 -6.74
CA VAL A 111 -17.35 17.05 -7.99
C VAL A 111 -17.67 18.39 -8.67
N PRO A 112 -17.22 18.63 -9.92
CA PRO A 112 -17.56 19.84 -10.66
C PRO A 112 -19.06 19.97 -10.92
N ALA A 113 -19.57 21.20 -10.97
CA ALA A 113 -21.01 21.47 -11.16
C ALA A 113 -21.59 20.85 -12.45
N GLU A 114 -20.80 20.84 -13.52
CA GLU A 114 -21.15 20.25 -14.82
C GLU A 114 -21.37 18.74 -14.76
N ILE A 115 -20.68 18.08 -13.83
CA ILE A 115 -20.85 16.65 -13.56
C ILE A 115 -22.01 16.46 -12.60
N SER A 116 -22.12 17.31 -11.57
CA SER A 116 -23.11 17.12 -10.52
C SER A 116 -24.55 17.24 -11.00
N ASN A 117 -24.77 18.03 -12.07
CA ASN A 117 -26.09 18.21 -12.67
C ASN A 117 -26.53 17.04 -13.58
N ARG A 118 -25.64 16.09 -13.88
CA ARG A 118 -25.99 14.93 -14.71
C ARG A 118 -26.80 13.91 -13.90
N PRO A 119 -27.81 13.27 -14.50
CA PRO A 119 -28.59 12.24 -13.82
C PRO A 119 -27.70 11.05 -13.44
N MET A 120 -28.07 10.35 -12.36
CA MET A 120 -27.25 9.30 -11.75
C MET A 120 -26.86 8.18 -12.74
N ASN A 121 -27.78 7.81 -13.64
CA ASN A 121 -27.55 6.80 -14.66
C ASN A 121 -26.55 7.21 -15.76
N GLN A 122 -26.12 8.48 -15.78
CA GLN A 122 -25.12 9.01 -16.70
C GLN A 122 -23.77 9.31 -16.00
N GLN A 123 -23.66 9.02 -14.71
CA GLN A 123 -22.41 9.20 -13.96
C GLN A 123 -21.42 8.07 -14.29
N SER A 124 -20.15 8.42 -14.46
CA SER A 124 -19.08 7.41 -14.60
C SER A 124 -18.76 6.77 -13.25
N GLY A 125 -18.07 5.62 -13.26
CA GLY A 125 -17.57 4.99 -12.03
C GLY A 125 -16.70 5.93 -11.18
N GLU A 126 -15.88 6.76 -11.84
CA GLU A 126 -15.10 7.84 -11.21
C GLU A 126 -15.96 8.80 -10.40
N TRP A 127 -16.97 9.39 -11.04
CA TRP A 127 -17.80 10.39 -10.38
C TRP A 127 -18.71 9.79 -9.31
N LEU A 128 -19.23 8.58 -9.52
CA LEU A 128 -19.97 7.85 -8.48
C LEU A 128 -19.12 7.64 -7.21
N THR A 129 -17.85 7.31 -7.39
CA THR A 129 -16.92 7.12 -6.27
C THR A 129 -16.62 8.46 -5.57
N TRP A 130 -16.46 9.55 -6.33
CA TRP A 130 -16.24 10.88 -5.74
C TRP A 130 -17.48 11.39 -5.00
N PHE A 131 -18.68 11.14 -5.51
CA PHE A 131 -19.91 11.40 -4.77
C PHE A 131 -19.96 10.60 -3.47
N TYR A 132 -19.65 9.30 -3.51
CA TYR A 132 -19.70 8.44 -2.32
C TYR A 132 -18.73 8.91 -1.23
N PHE A 133 -17.46 9.13 -1.56
CA PHE A 133 -16.47 9.61 -0.59
C PHE A 133 -16.70 11.07 -0.18
N GLY A 134 -17.25 11.90 -1.09
CA GLY A 134 -17.57 13.30 -0.83
C GLY A 134 -18.82 13.50 0.07
N TYR A 135 -19.72 12.52 0.14
CA TYR A 135 -20.94 12.62 0.93
C TYR A 135 -20.68 12.77 2.43
N SER A 136 -19.75 12.01 3.00
CA SER A 136 -19.46 12.00 4.43
C SER A 136 -18.07 12.57 4.74
N HIS A 137 -18.04 13.83 5.17
CA HIS A 137 -16.80 14.49 5.57
C HIS A 137 -16.09 13.76 6.73
N ALA A 138 -16.85 13.28 7.71
CA ALA A 138 -16.30 12.52 8.84
C ALA A 138 -15.62 11.22 8.39
N TYR A 139 -16.21 10.52 7.42
CA TYR A 139 -15.60 9.32 6.84
C TYR A 139 -14.32 9.66 6.06
N GLY A 140 -14.33 10.75 5.29
CA GLY A 140 -13.13 11.28 4.61
C GLY A 140 -11.99 11.61 5.59
N ILE A 141 -12.28 12.25 6.71
CA ILE A 141 -11.30 12.54 7.78
C ILE A 141 -10.77 11.24 8.37
N LEU A 142 -11.61 10.25 8.65
CA LEU A 142 -11.16 8.98 9.22
C LEU A 142 -10.16 8.27 8.31
N ILE A 143 -10.43 8.21 7.00
CA ILE A 143 -9.50 7.66 6.01
C ILE A 143 -8.19 8.47 6.00
N ALA A 144 -8.29 9.80 5.98
CA ALA A 144 -7.13 10.69 6.02
C ALA A 144 -6.25 10.44 7.26
N SER A 145 -6.87 10.30 8.44
CA SER A 145 -6.17 10.02 9.69
C SER A 145 -5.46 8.68 9.64
N ILE A 146 -6.08 7.62 9.11
CA ILE A 146 -5.43 6.30 8.95
C ILE A 146 -4.24 6.41 7.99
N GLN A 147 -4.37 7.14 6.89
CA GLN A 147 -3.26 7.37 5.94
C GLN A 147 -2.08 8.11 6.58
N ILE A 148 -2.36 9.20 7.30
CA ILE A 148 -1.34 10.01 7.99
C ILE A 148 -0.67 9.19 9.09
N LEU A 149 -1.45 8.56 9.97
CA LEU A 149 -0.93 7.73 11.06
C LEU A 149 -0.09 6.57 10.51
N GLY A 150 -0.60 5.84 9.51
CA GLY A 150 0.13 4.76 8.86
C GLY A 150 1.46 5.23 8.27
N GLY A 151 1.47 6.37 7.57
CA GLY A 151 2.68 6.98 7.03
C GLY A 151 3.67 7.40 8.12
N CYS A 152 3.20 8.02 9.21
CA CYS A 152 4.04 8.38 10.35
C CYS A 152 4.69 7.15 10.99
N LEU A 153 3.95 6.03 11.10
CA LEU A 153 4.48 4.78 11.63
C LEU A 153 5.61 4.20 10.76
N LEU A 154 5.64 4.46 9.44
CA LEU A 154 6.74 4.02 8.57
C LEU A 154 8.06 4.75 8.85
N LEU A 155 8.02 5.96 9.43
CA LEU A 155 9.21 6.76 9.73
C LEU A 155 10.02 6.14 10.88
N PHE A 156 9.34 5.56 11.88
CA PHE A 156 10.01 4.98 13.05
C PHE A 156 10.29 3.48 12.83
N LYS A 157 11.56 3.08 13.00
CA LYS A 157 12.03 1.70 12.77
C LYS A 157 11.24 0.62 13.54
N ARG A 158 10.69 0.96 14.71
CA ARG A 158 9.94 0.02 15.56
C ARG A 158 8.50 -0.20 15.08
N THR A 159 7.93 0.73 14.33
CA THR A 159 6.52 0.72 13.92
C THR A 159 6.32 0.51 12.43
N VAL A 160 7.38 0.25 11.66
CA VAL A 160 7.29 0.05 10.20
C VAL A 160 6.32 -1.08 9.86
N LEU A 161 6.46 -2.24 10.49
CA LEU A 161 5.63 -3.40 10.18
C LEU A 161 4.13 -3.15 10.44
N PRO A 162 3.68 -2.70 11.63
CA PRO A 162 2.27 -2.40 11.84
C PRO A 162 1.78 -1.26 10.93
N GLY A 163 2.59 -0.21 10.72
CA GLY A 163 2.25 0.86 9.78
C GLY A 163 2.04 0.36 8.35
N ALA A 164 2.92 -0.53 7.87
CA ALA A 164 2.82 -1.11 6.55
C ALA A 164 1.56 -2.00 6.41
N VAL A 165 1.24 -2.83 7.41
CA VAL A 165 0.02 -3.66 7.38
C VAL A 165 -1.25 -2.82 7.32
N ILE A 166 -1.33 -1.75 8.13
CA ILE A 166 -2.46 -0.81 8.11
C ILE A 166 -2.59 -0.15 6.73
N LEU A 167 -1.49 0.40 6.22
CA LEU A 167 -1.47 1.06 4.92
C LEU A 167 -1.81 0.10 3.78
N PHE A 168 -1.33 -1.14 3.82
CA PHE A 168 -1.63 -2.13 2.79
C PHE A 168 -3.13 -2.40 2.71
N SER A 169 -3.82 -2.55 3.84
CA SER A 169 -5.28 -2.74 3.82
C SER A 169 -6.03 -1.59 3.16
N VAL A 170 -5.62 -0.35 3.43
CA VAL A 170 -6.27 0.85 2.86
C VAL A 170 -5.90 1.02 1.39
N LEU A 171 -4.61 0.93 1.06
CA LEU A 171 -4.10 1.13 -0.30
C LEU A 171 -4.57 0.03 -1.25
N PHE A 172 -4.57 -1.23 -0.82
CA PHE A 172 -5.06 -2.33 -1.63
C PHE A 172 -6.54 -2.14 -1.96
N ASN A 173 -7.38 -1.74 -0.99
CA ASN A 173 -8.77 -1.43 -1.26
C ASN A 173 -8.93 -0.24 -2.21
N LEU A 174 -8.15 0.84 -2.05
CA LEU A 174 -8.15 1.98 -2.97
C LEU A 174 -7.72 1.58 -4.38
N THR A 175 -6.71 0.72 -4.54
CA THR A 175 -6.30 0.21 -5.85
C THR A 175 -7.41 -0.62 -6.49
N LEU A 176 -8.11 -1.46 -5.74
CA LEU A 176 -9.26 -2.20 -6.27
C LEU A 176 -10.39 -1.26 -6.71
N ILE A 177 -10.70 -0.23 -5.91
CA ILE A 177 -11.65 0.81 -6.32
C ILE A 177 -11.20 1.45 -7.63
N ASN A 178 -9.92 1.83 -7.73
CA ASN A 178 -9.38 2.46 -8.94
C ASN A 178 -9.52 1.58 -10.18
N VAL A 179 -9.30 0.27 -10.05
CA VAL A 179 -9.46 -0.70 -11.15
C VAL A 179 -10.93 -0.89 -11.53
N PHE A 180 -11.78 -1.23 -10.56
CA PHE A 180 -13.16 -1.63 -10.84
C PHE A 180 -14.09 -0.48 -11.20
N TYR A 181 -13.79 0.73 -10.71
CA TYR A 181 -14.54 1.94 -11.05
C TYR A 181 -13.88 2.76 -12.16
N GLN A 182 -12.81 2.23 -12.79
CA GLN A 182 -12.12 2.83 -13.93
C GLN A 182 -11.73 4.29 -13.68
N MET A 183 -11.08 4.53 -12.54
CA MET A 183 -10.55 5.86 -12.23
C MET A 183 -9.50 6.28 -13.26
N ASN A 184 -9.26 7.58 -13.35
CA ASN A 184 -8.14 8.11 -14.13
C ASN A 184 -6.81 7.38 -13.87
N ALA A 185 -6.01 7.25 -14.93
CA ALA A 185 -4.78 6.47 -14.92
C ALA A 185 -3.76 6.93 -13.87
N GLY A 186 -3.73 8.24 -13.56
CA GLY A 186 -2.84 8.79 -12.54
C GLY A 186 -3.17 8.26 -11.14
N ALA A 187 -4.44 8.32 -10.74
CA ALA A 187 -4.90 7.78 -9.45
C ALA A 187 -4.64 6.27 -9.33
N LEU A 188 -4.89 5.52 -10.40
CA LEU A 188 -4.62 4.08 -10.45
C LEU A 188 -3.13 3.81 -10.24
N LEU A 189 -2.26 4.45 -11.02
CA LEU A 189 -0.81 4.25 -10.98
C LEU A 189 -0.24 4.59 -9.58
N GLU A 190 -0.62 5.73 -9.02
CA GLU A 190 -0.21 6.15 -7.67
C GLU A 190 -0.61 5.11 -6.60
N SER A 191 -1.88 4.68 -6.61
CA SER A 191 -2.35 3.69 -5.64
C SER A 191 -1.64 2.35 -5.79
N LEU A 192 -1.37 1.94 -7.03
CA LEU A 192 -0.76 0.64 -7.34
C LEU A 192 0.71 0.62 -6.89
N LEU A 193 1.48 1.67 -7.21
CA LEU A 193 2.88 1.77 -6.81
C LEU A 193 3.00 1.77 -5.28
N LEU A 194 2.24 2.63 -4.58
CA LEU A 194 2.25 2.66 -3.11
C LEU A 194 1.85 1.30 -2.50
N THR A 195 0.86 0.60 -3.08
CA THR A 195 0.46 -0.74 -2.64
C THR A 195 1.62 -1.73 -2.78
N ILE A 196 2.33 -1.71 -3.91
CA ILE A 196 3.50 -2.57 -4.16
C ILE A 196 4.64 -2.23 -3.18
N GLY A 197 4.93 -0.95 -2.97
CA GLY A 197 5.96 -0.50 -2.02
C GLY A 197 5.67 -0.94 -0.60
N VAL A 198 4.45 -0.77 -0.12
CA VAL A 198 4.05 -1.20 1.22
C VAL A 198 4.06 -2.73 1.33
N LEU A 199 3.60 -3.45 0.30
CA LEU A 199 3.69 -4.91 0.24
C LEU A 199 5.14 -5.37 0.32
N TYR A 200 6.06 -4.71 -0.38
CA TYR A 200 7.50 -4.99 -0.28
C TYR A 200 7.99 -4.82 1.16
N LEU A 201 7.62 -3.75 1.87
CA LEU A 201 7.98 -3.56 3.28
C LEU A 201 7.47 -4.68 4.19
N ILE A 202 6.25 -5.17 3.95
CA ILE A 202 5.66 -6.31 4.68
C ILE A 202 6.46 -7.59 4.40
N LEU A 203 6.78 -7.85 3.13
CA LEU A 203 7.47 -9.05 2.70
C LEU A 203 8.90 -9.14 3.26
N LEU A 204 9.55 -8.02 3.59
CA LEU A 204 10.86 -8.04 4.25
C LEU A 204 10.83 -8.67 5.65
N ASP A 205 9.69 -8.59 6.35
CA ASP A 205 9.51 -9.10 7.71
C ASP A 205 8.46 -10.23 7.79
N TYR A 206 8.13 -10.88 6.65
CA TYR A 206 7.06 -11.89 6.54
C TYR A 206 7.15 -13.03 7.56
N LYS A 207 8.37 -13.46 7.94
CA LYS A 207 8.57 -14.52 8.95
C LYS A 207 7.95 -14.14 10.29
N LYS A 208 8.02 -12.87 10.69
CA LYS A 208 7.45 -12.38 11.95
C LYS A 208 5.92 -12.41 11.90
N ILE A 209 5.35 -12.07 10.75
CA ILE A 209 3.90 -12.11 10.51
C ILE A 209 3.41 -13.56 10.64
N ILE A 210 4.08 -14.50 9.98
CA ILE A 210 3.75 -15.93 10.08
C ILE A 210 3.83 -16.42 11.53
N ILE A 211 4.89 -16.05 12.26
CA ILE A 211 5.02 -16.43 13.68
C ILE A 211 3.86 -15.86 14.48
N PHE A 212 3.59 -14.56 14.36
CA PHE A 212 2.56 -13.87 15.13
C PHE A 212 1.15 -14.39 14.85
N PHE A 213 0.78 -14.62 13.59
CA PHE A 213 -0.59 -15.01 13.22
C PHE A 213 -0.83 -16.51 13.21
N LEU A 214 0.17 -17.33 12.86
CA LEU A 214 -0.02 -18.77 12.63
C LEU A 214 0.62 -19.65 13.70
N LYS A 215 1.60 -19.14 14.47
CA LYS A 215 2.31 -19.94 15.48
C LYS A 215 2.04 -19.50 16.92
N THR A 216 1.53 -18.29 17.14
CA THR A 216 1.12 -17.85 18.48
C THR A 216 -0.13 -18.61 18.91
N ASN A 217 -0.01 -19.35 20.00
CA ASN A 217 -1.14 -20.03 20.62
C ASN A 217 -1.93 -19.04 21.49
N SER A 218 -3.26 -19.15 21.46
CA SER A 218 -4.12 -18.40 22.37
C SER A 218 -4.18 -19.10 23.73
N GLU A 219 -3.95 -18.35 24.80
CA GLU A 219 -4.08 -18.83 26.19
C GLU A 219 -5.53 -18.73 26.70
N LEU A 220 -6.46 -18.28 25.86
CA LEU A 220 -7.87 -18.15 26.23
C LEU A 220 -8.50 -19.53 26.48
N PRO A 221 -9.39 -19.66 27.47
CA PRO A 221 -10.07 -20.92 27.75
C PRO A 221 -10.85 -21.38 26.51
N SER A 222 -10.59 -22.61 26.08
CA SER A 222 -11.26 -23.20 24.93
C SER A 222 -12.30 -24.22 25.38
N VAL A 223 -13.44 -24.27 24.67
CA VAL A 223 -14.45 -25.30 24.91
C VAL A 223 -13.83 -26.67 24.63
N ASN A 224 -13.73 -27.49 25.67
CA ASN A 224 -13.04 -28.77 25.62
C ASN A 224 -13.93 -29.85 24.99
N LEU A 225 -14.13 -29.76 23.68
CA LEU A 225 -14.77 -30.81 22.89
C LEU A 225 -13.79 -31.95 22.69
N LYS A 226 -14.09 -33.13 23.25
CA LYS A 226 -13.22 -34.31 23.17
C LYS A 226 -12.95 -34.81 21.74
N SER A 227 -13.84 -34.51 20.78
CA SER A 227 -13.72 -34.96 19.39
C SER A 227 -13.41 -33.81 18.43
N VAL A 228 -12.29 -33.95 17.70
CA VAL A 228 -11.90 -33.05 16.60
C VAL A 228 -12.97 -33.01 15.50
N VAL A 229 -13.64 -34.13 15.27
CA VAL A 229 -14.72 -34.25 14.28
C VAL A 229 -15.89 -33.35 14.66
N VAL A 230 -16.34 -33.40 15.92
CA VAL A 230 -17.43 -32.54 16.43
C VAL A 230 -17.05 -31.07 16.33
N LYS A 231 -15.81 -30.71 16.68
CA LYS A 231 -15.30 -29.33 16.55
C LYS A 231 -15.37 -28.83 15.11
N ASN A 232 -14.98 -29.66 14.14
CA ASN A 232 -15.04 -29.30 12.72
C ASN A 232 -16.47 -29.28 12.17
N ILE A 233 -17.36 -30.17 12.63
CA ILE A 233 -18.79 -30.13 12.30
C ILE A 233 -19.40 -28.82 12.77
N ILE A 234 -19.14 -28.38 14.00
CA ILE A 234 -19.66 -27.10 14.50
C ILE A 234 -19.17 -25.94 13.63
N ARG A 235 -17.87 -25.89 13.32
CA ARG A 235 -17.29 -24.86 12.43
C ARG A 235 -17.97 -24.85 11.05
N PHE A 236 -18.16 -26.02 10.46
CA PHE A 236 -18.80 -26.16 9.16
C PHE A 236 -20.29 -25.82 9.20
N SER A 237 -20.98 -26.20 10.27
CA SER A 237 -22.41 -25.92 10.46
C SER A 237 -22.70 -24.42 10.47
N VAL A 238 -21.83 -23.60 11.07
CA VAL A 238 -21.99 -22.14 11.05
C VAL A 238 -21.94 -21.61 9.60
N MET A 239 -21.00 -22.10 8.79
CA MET A 239 -20.90 -21.72 7.38
C MET A 239 -22.15 -22.16 6.59
N VAL A 240 -22.56 -23.42 6.74
CA VAL A 240 -23.73 -23.97 6.01
C VAL A 240 -25.04 -23.31 6.44
N LEU A 241 -25.28 -23.16 7.74
CA LEU A 241 -26.50 -22.53 8.24
C LEU A 241 -26.60 -21.07 7.81
N SER A 242 -25.50 -20.32 7.82
CA SER A 242 -25.48 -18.95 7.30
C SER A 242 -25.83 -18.87 5.81
N LEU A 243 -25.35 -19.83 5.01
CA LEU A 243 -25.66 -19.94 3.60
C LEU A 243 -27.13 -20.31 3.36
N LEU A 244 -27.64 -21.33 4.07
CA LEU A 244 -29.03 -21.77 3.96
C LEU A 244 -30.00 -20.66 4.36
N TYR A 245 -29.71 -19.94 5.45
CA TYR A 245 -30.50 -18.78 5.87
C TYR A 245 -30.53 -17.70 4.77
N THR A 246 -29.38 -17.42 4.15
CA THR A 246 -29.30 -16.43 3.06
C THR A 246 -30.08 -16.88 1.82
N ILE A 247 -30.03 -18.17 1.46
CA ILE A 247 -30.81 -18.74 0.35
C ILE A 247 -32.31 -18.62 0.64
N TYR A 248 -32.72 -18.89 1.88
CA TYR A 248 -34.11 -18.72 2.31
C TYR A 248 -34.55 -17.26 2.23
N LEU A 249 -33.76 -16.31 2.72
CA LEU A 249 -34.09 -14.88 2.57
C LEU A 249 -34.22 -14.48 1.10
N LYS A 250 -33.32 -14.98 0.24
CA LYS A 250 -33.40 -14.74 -1.21
C LYS A 250 -34.69 -15.30 -1.83
N SER A 251 -35.23 -16.41 -1.35
CA SER A 251 -36.49 -16.97 -1.87
C SER A 251 -37.72 -16.16 -1.46
N LEU A 252 -37.64 -15.36 -0.40
CA LEU A 252 -38.71 -14.45 0.04
C LEU A 252 -38.77 -13.15 -0.79
N ILE A 253 -37.64 -12.69 -1.34
CA ILE A 253 -37.53 -11.44 -2.12
C ILE A 253 -37.91 -11.67 -3.60
N LYS A 254 -38.96 -12.46 -3.86
CA LYS A 254 -39.50 -12.61 -5.22
C LYS A 254 -40.08 -11.30 -5.75
#